data_AF-A0AB36EX71-F1
#
_entry.id   AF-A0AB36EX71-F1
#
_cell.length_a   1.000
_cell.length_b   1.000
_cell.length_c   1.000
_cell.angle_alpha   90.00
_cell.angle_beta   90.00
_cell.angle_gamma   90.00
#
_symmetry.space_group_name_H-M   'P 1'
#
loop_
_entity.id
_entity.type
_entity.pdbx_description
1 polymer ?
#
loop_
_entity_poly.entity_id
_entity_poly.type
_entity_poly.pdbx_seq_one_letter_code
_entity_poly.pdbx_strand_id
1 'polypeptide(L)'
;MSEQSCSAEQLAALKTILKEQSELLTLSLYVATQGPVTYEGEHLSCAIGAAKLRTSQYIAMCAGQSIQTILKCSEWRGIPVRDLYPIARSAVESFINAAFLLAESDHVAERAARYVSYAQWKHLNRSVGSGKFSLQLSAQESDSHTVSPEFPEFEGRGNGVWTKLDVPSRIRVVGQLTGNKAGSRLLAAYALIYSTSSEIIHGSPYGVNYFYQAYLPDEATVDDFRDATGKQLVDILCSVSHAIAGYLSAFFATQKMHKPYAAEQELFNRLLATDGVEPQSIMPIPASE
;
A
#
# COMPACT_ATOMS: atom_id res chain seq x y z
N MET A 1 -20.07 -16.21 -24.06
CA MET A 1 -18.68 -16.11 -23.58
C MET A 1 -18.70 -16.56 -22.13
N SER A 2 -17.98 -17.63 -21.78
CA SER A 2 -18.04 -18.19 -20.42
C SER A 2 -17.31 -17.25 -19.44
N GLU A 3 -17.80 -17.13 -18.21
CA GLU A 3 -17.18 -16.32 -17.15
C GLU A 3 -15.69 -16.69 -16.91
N GLN A 4 -15.29 -17.93 -17.23
CA GLN A 4 -13.90 -18.39 -17.18
C GLN A 4 -12.97 -17.68 -18.18
N SER A 5 -13.47 -17.30 -19.37
CA SER A 5 -12.67 -16.55 -20.36
C SER A 5 -12.38 -15.11 -19.90
N CYS A 6 -13.32 -14.52 -19.15
CA CYS A 6 -13.23 -13.15 -18.66
C CYS A 6 -12.13 -13.00 -17.59
N SER A 7 -12.00 -13.96 -16.67
CA SER A 7 -11.02 -13.86 -15.57
C SER A 7 -9.57 -14.00 -16.03
N ALA A 8 -9.29 -14.80 -17.06
CA ALA A 8 -7.94 -14.97 -17.59
C ALA A 8 -7.45 -13.74 -18.36
N GLU A 9 -8.31 -13.14 -19.19
CA GLU A 9 -8.02 -11.90 -19.92
C GLU A 9 -7.84 -10.72 -18.95
N GLN A 10 -8.73 -10.61 -17.95
CA GLN A 10 -8.64 -9.59 -16.91
C GLN A 10 -7.34 -9.73 -16.10
N LEU A 11 -6.98 -10.95 -15.70
CA LEU A 11 -5.73 -11.23 -15.00
C LEU A 11 -4.50 -10.83 -15.84
N ALA A 12 -4.49 -11.16 -17.13
CA ALA A 12 -3.42 -10.76 -18.03
C ALA A 12 -3.31 -9.24 -18.19
N ALA A 13 -4.43 -8.54 -18.31
CA ALA A 13 -4.49 -7.08 -18.38
C ALA A 13 -3.94 -6.44 -17.09
N LEU A 14 -4.40 -6.89 -15.93
CA LEU A 14 -3.95 -6.39 -14.62
C LEU A 14 -2.44 -6.59 -14.41
N LYS A 15 -1.91 -7.75 -14.80
CA LYS A 15 -0.46 -8.01 -14.74
C LYS A 15 0.34 -7.04 -15.59
N THR A 16 -0.16 -6.72 -16.80
CA THR A 16 0.48 -5.78 -17.71
C THR A 16 0.43 -4.35 -17.14
N ILE A 17 -0.74 -3.91 -16.68
CA ILE A 17 -0.91 -2.59 -16.03
C ILE A 17 0.03 -2.45 -14.83
N LEU A 18 0.09 -3.46 -13.96
CA LEU A 18 0.91 -3.40 -12.74
C LEU A 18 2.42 -3.36 -13.04
N LYS A 19 2.87 -4.00 -14.12
CA LYS A 19 4.25 -3.90 -14.60
C LYS A 19 4.56 -2.48 -15.06
N GLU A 20 3.71 -1.88 -15.88
CA GLU A 20 3.90 -0.51 -16.37
C GLU A 20 3.80 0.53 -15.24
N GLN A 21 2.90 0.33 -14.26
CA GLN A 21 2.88 1.14 -13.04
C GLN A 21 4.17 1.00 -12.22
N SER A 22 4.77 -0.20 -12.19
CA SER A 22 6.05 -0.43 -11.52
C SER A 22 7.21 0.31 -12.22
N GLU A 23 7.12 0.57 -13.52
CA GLU A 23 8.09 1.39 -14.25
C GLU A 23 7.97 2.86 -13.82
N LEU A 24 6.75 3.39 -13.70
CA LEU A 24 6.52 4.74 -13.16
C LEU A 24 6.95 4.87 -11.69
N LEU A 25 6.77 3.83 -10.88
CA LEU A 25 7.31 3.79 -9.51
C LEU A 25 8.83 3.79 -9.51
N THR A 26 9.45 3.06 -10.43
CA THR A 26 10.91 3.09 -10.59
C THR A 26 11.39 4.49 -10.95
N LEU A 27 10.68 5.18 -11.85
CA LEU A 27 10.96 6.58 -12.21
C LEU A 27 10.84 7.51 -10.99
N SER A 28 9.76 7.40 -10.21
CA SER A 28 9.55 8.24 -9.02
C SER A 28 10.64 8.03 -7.95
N LEU A 29 11.02 6.77 -7.71
CA LEU A 29 12.09 6.43 -6.79
C LEU A 29 13.46 6.91 -7.29
N TYR A 30 13.72 6.78 -8.59
CA TYR A 30 14.97 7.24 -9.21
C TYR A 30 15.11 8.76 -9.05
N VAL A 31 14.10 9.53 -9.46
CA VAL A 31 14.18 11.00 -9.38
C VAL A 31 14.30 11.50 -7.95
N ALA A 32 13.72 10.79 -6.98
CA ALA A 32 13.83 11.12 -5.56
C ALA A 32 15.18 10.76 -4.93
N THR A 33 15.88 9.74 -5.41
CA THR A 33 17.08 9.19 -4.74
C THR A 33 18.38 9.39 -5.51
N GLN A 34 18.34 9.37 -6.85
CA GLN A 34 19.50 9.46 -7.74
C GLN A 34 19.65 10.84 -8.38
N GLY A 35 18.55 11.61 -8.46
CA GLY A 35 18.56 12.98 -8.98
C GLY A 35 17.78 13.14 -10.29
N PRO A 36 17.92 14.30 -10.95
CA PRO A 36 17.08 14.67 -12.08
C PRO A 36 17.20 13.73 -13.29
N VAL A 37 16.09 13.57 -14.02
CA VAL A 37 16.01 12.74 -15.24
C VAL A 37 15.04 13.36 -16.25
N THR A 38 15.11 12.96 -17.52
CA THR A 38 14.13 13.38 -18.53
C THR A 38 13.14 12.26 -18.82
N TYR A 39 11.85 12.57 -18.82
CA TYR A 39 10.77 11.65 -19.19
C TYR A 39 9.86 12.33 -20.20
N GLU A 40 9.74 11.75 -21.40
CA GLU A 40 8.90 12.30 -22.49
C GLU A 40 9.10 13.80 -22.78
N GLY A 41 10.36 14.26 -22.69
CA GLY A 41 10.74 15.65 -22.91
C GLY A 41 10.53 16.58 -21.72
N GLU A 42 9.92 16.13 -20.62
CA GLU A 42 9.86 16.87 -19.36
C GLU A 42 11.11 16.61 -18.51
N HIS A 43 11.71 17.68 -17.99
CA HIS A 43 12.80 17.56 -17.02
C HIS A 43 12.23 17.35 -15.63
N LEU A 44 12.42 16.16 -15.08
CA LEU A 44 11.95 15.77 -13.76
C LEU A 44 13.03 16.05 -12.72
N SER A 45 12.67 16.80 -11.68
CA SER A 45 13.51 17.01 -10.50
C SER A 45 12.66 16.86 -9.24
N CYS A 46 13.24 16.29 -8.18
CA CYS A 46 12.55 16.06 -6.92
C CYS A 46 13.19 16.91 -5.82
N ALA A 47 12.37 17.63 -5.05
CA ALA A 47 12.81 18.50 -3.96
C ALA A 47 12.13 18.10 -2.64
N ILE A 48 12.29 16.83 -2.25
CA ILE A 48 11.78 16.33 -0.96
C ILE A 48 12.82 16.44 0.15
N GLY A 49 12.38 16.81 1.35
CA GLY A 49 13.24 16.86 2.53
C GLY A 49 13.79 15.49 2.92
N ALA A 50 14.93 15.48 3.62
CA ALA A 50 15.63 14.25 4.00
C ALA A 50 14.79 13.29 4.86
N ALA A 51 13.89 13.83 5.70
CA ALA A 51 12.98 13.01 6.50
C ALA A 51 11.95 12.27 5.63
N LYS A 52 11.36 12.94 4.63
CA LYS A 52 10.43 12.33 3.67
C LYS A 52 11.13 11.30 2.79
N LEU A 53 12.37 11.57 2.37
CA LEU A 53 13.20 10.60 1.64
C LEU A 53 13.37 9.30 2.45
N ARG A 54 13.81 9.40 3.71
CA ARG A 54 14.06 8.21 4.57
C ARG A 54 12.81 7.47 5.00
N THR A 55 11.65 8.10 4.95
CA THR A 55 10.39 7.50 5.41
C THR A 55 9.52 7.10 4.21
N SER A 56 8.95 8.07 3.50
CA SER A 56 8.06 7.83 2.36
C SER A 56 8.69 6.99 1.25
N GLN A 57 9.89 7.34 0.77
CA GLN A 57 10.47 6.66 -0.40
C GLN A 57 10.93 5.23 -0.08
N TYR A 58 11.46 4.99 1.12
CA TYR A 58 11.81 3.63 1.55
C TYR A 58 10.57 2.75 1.73
N ILE A 59 9.47 3.30 2.27
CA ILE A 59 8.19 2.58 2.35
C ILE A 59 7.65 2.26 0.94
N ALA A 60 7.70 3.21 0.02
CA ALA A 60 7.28 3.00 -1.37
C ALA A 60 8.14 1.95 -2.09
N MET A 61 9.45 1.95 -1.86
CA MET A 61 10.36 0.92 -2.37
C MET A 61 10.00 -0.48 -1.85
N CYS A 62 9.73 -0.62 -0.55
CA CYS A 62 9.26 -1.88 0.03
C CYS A 62 7.92 -2.33 -0.57
N ALA A 63 6.98 -1.40 -0.78
CA ALA A 63 5.70 -1.71 -1.43
C ALA A 63 5.89 -2.20 -2.88
N GLY A 64 6.79 -1.56 -3.63
CA GLY A 64 7.19 -2.00 -4.97
C GLY A 64 7.79 -3.40 -4.99
N GLN A 65 8.63 -3.76 -3.99
CA GLN A 65 9.14 -5.12 -3.85
C GLN A 65 8.02 -6.14 -3.58
N SER A 66 7.03 -5.79 -2.75
CA SER A 66 5.85 -6.65 -2.52
C SER A 66 5.05 -6.86 -3.80
N ILE A 67 4.88 -5.83 -4.64
CA ILE A 67 4.27 -5.97 -5.98
C ILE A 67 5.04 -6.98 -6.84
N GLN A 68 6.38 -6.90 -6.86
CA GLN A 68 7.20 -7.85 -7.62
C GLN A 68 7.00 -9.30 -7.15
N THR A 69 6.86 -9.52 -5.85
CA THR A 69 6.53 -10.84 -5.30
C THR A 69 5.15 -11.31 -5.76
N ILE A 70 4.12 -10.45 -5.68
CA ILE A 70 2.77 -10.78 -6.15
C ILE A 70 2.78 -11.12 -7.65
N LEU A 71 3.48 -10.33 -8.47
CA LEU A 71 3.60 -10.58 -9.91
C LEU A 71 4.27 -11.93 -10.21
N LYS A 72 5.32 -12.31 -9.49
CA LYS A 72 5.97 -13.64 -9.62
C LYS A 72 5.04 -14.79 -9.25
N CYS A 73 4.12 -14.55 -8.32
CA CYS A 73 3.13 -15.53 -7.85
C CYS A 73 1.79 -15.44 -8.58
N SER A 74 1.65 -14.57 -9.59
CA SER A 74 0.36 -14.33 -10.28
C SER A 74 -0.19 -15.52 -11.07
N GLU A 75 0.63 -16.55 -11.29
CA GLU A 75 0.22 -17.84 -11.90
C GLU A 75 -0.19 -18.89 -10.88
N TRP A 76 -0.10 -18.60 -9.57
CA TRP A 76 -0.52 -19.55 -8.55
C TRP A 76 -2.02 -19.84 -8.64
N ARG A 77 -2.39 -21.07 -8.27
CA ARG A 77 -3.78 -21.53 -8.18
C ARG A 77 -3.92 -22.40 -6.93
N GLY A 78 -5.10 -22.42 -6.35
CA GLY A 78 -5.41 -23.16 -5.13
C GLY A 78 -4.80 -22.53 -3.87
N ILE A 79 -4.50 -23.38 -2.88
CA ILE A 79 -4.12 -22.98 -1.52
C ILE A 79 -3.04 -21.88 -1.45
N PRO A 80 -1.94 -21.91 -2.25
CA PRO A 80 -0.89 -20.90 -2.16
C PRO A 80 -1.36 -19.45 -2.39
N VAL A 81 -2.48 -19.24 -3.09
CA VAL A 81 -3.04 -17.88 -3.31
C VAL A 81 -3.38 -17.20 -1.98
N ARG A 82 -3.70 -17.95 -0.93
CA ARG A 82 -3.96 -17.41 0.41
C ARG A 82 -2.83 -16.53 0.92
N ASP A 83 -1.59 -16.91 0.63
CA ASP A 83 -0.40 -16.23 1.15
C ASP A 83 -0.16 -14.88 0.45
N LEU A 84 -0.88 -14.58 -0.62
CA LEU A 84 -0.81 -13.28 -1.31
C LEU A 84 -1.65 -12.19 -0.62
N TYR A 85 -2.67 -12.55 0.17
CA TYR A 85 -3.45 -11.57 0.95
C TYR A 85 -2.60 -10.75 1.93
N PRO A 86 -1.75 -11.34 2.79
CA PRO A 86 -0.87 -10.55 3.66
C PRO A 86 0.11 -9.67 2.88
N ILE A 87 0.67 -10.17 1.76
CA ILE A 87 1.61 -9.41 0.92
C ILE A 87 0.89 -8.21 0.27
N ALA A 88 -0.31 -8.44 -0.27
CA ALA A 88 -1.13 -7.40 -0.88
C ALA A 88 -1.55 -6.34 0.15
N ARG A 89 -2.07 -6.74 1.32
CA ARG A 89 -2.42 -5.81 2.40
C ARG A 89 -1.22 -4.97 2.82
N SER A 90 -0.04 -5.60 2.97
CA SER A 90 1.19 -4.89 3.30
C SER A 90 1.58 -3.89 2.20
N ALA A 91 1.47 -4.25 0.92
CA ALA A 91 1.77 -3.34 -0.19
C ALA A 91 0.81 -2.14 -0.21
N VAL A 92 -0.50 -2.39 -0.07
CA VAL A 92 -1.53 -1.35 -0.05
C VAL A 92 -1.31 -0.38 1.11
N GLU A 93 -1.14 -0.87 2.34
CA GLU A 93 -0.93 0.01 3.49
C GLU A 93 0.41 0.75 3.41
N SER A 94 1.46 0.14 2.85
CA SER A 94 2.72 0.83 2.59
C SER A 94 2.56 1.99 1.59
N PHE A 95 1.86 1.81 0.46
CA PHE A 95 1.62 2.92 -0.46
C PHE A 95 0.78 4.04 0.16
N ILE A 96 -0.23 3.70 0.98
CA ILE A 96 -0.99 4.71 1.73
C ILE A 96 -0.08 5.50 2.67
N ASN A 97 0.79 4.81 3.42
CA ASN A 97 1.73 5.45 4.35
C ASN A 97 2.74 6.32 3.62
N ALA A 98 3.28 5.83 2.51
CA ALA A 98 4.23 6.57 1.69
C ALA A 98 3.60 7.83 1.11
N ALA A 99 2.39 7.73 0.57
CA ALA A 99 1.66 8.88 0.05
C ALA A 99 1.33 9.91 1.15
N PHE A 100 0.89 9.44 2.32
CA PHE A 100 0.59 10.30 3.47
C PHE A 100 1.83 11.07 3.94
N LEU A 101 2.95 10.39 4.17
CA LEU A 101 4.19 11.02 4.61
C LEU A 101 4.79 11.97 3.56
N LEU A 102 4.52 11.72 2.27
CA LEU A 102 4.95 12.61 1.19
C LEU A 102 4.13 13.91 1.16
N ALA A 103 2.80 13.77 1.25
CA ALA A 103 1.84 14.85 1.14
C ALA A 103 1.85 15.80 2.35
N GLU A 104 2.03 15.24 3.56
CA GLU A 104 2.02 15.98 4.81
C GLU A 104 3.19 16.95 4.99
N SER A 105 3.14 17.76 6.04
CA SER A 105 4.26 18.62 6.45
C SER A 105 5.53 17.82 6.81
N ASP A 106 6.70 18.44 6.65
CA ASP A 106 7.98 17.81 7.00
C ASP A 106 8.05 17.40 8.48
N HIS A 107 7.37 18.13 9.36
CA HIS A 107 7.27 17.79 10.78
C HIS A 107 6.69 16.39 11.03
N VAL A 108 5.71 15.96 10.24
CA VAL A 108 5.13 14.61 10.35
C VAL A 108 6.16 13.55 9.93
N ALA A 109 6.90 13.79 8.86
CA ALA A 109 7.95 12.89 8.40
C ALA A 109 9.14 12.82 9.37
N GLU A 110 9.51 13.94 9.99
CA GLU A 110 10.55 13.99 11.02
C GLU A 110 10.15 13.20 12.27
N ARG A 111 8.91 13.35 12.74
CA ARG A 111 8.39 12.52 13.84
C ARG A 111 8.40 11.03 13.47
N ALA A 112 7.99 10.68 12.25
CA ALA A 112 8.05 9.30 11.78
C ALA A 112 9.49 8.75 11.73
N ALA A 113 10.46 9.58 11.34
CA ALA A 113 11.88 9.19 11.36
C ALA A 113 12.39 8.94 12.79
N ARG A 114 12.04 9.79 13.77
CA ARG A 114 12.40 9.59 15.19
C ARG A 114 11.69 8.38 15.82
N TYR A 115 10.47 8.09 15.37
CA TYR A 115 9.73 6.92 15.81
C TYR A 115 10.46 5.60 15.51
N VAL A 116 11.30 5.53 14.48
CA VAL A 116 12.08 4.31 14.17
C VAL A 116 12.93 3.88 15.36
N SER A 117 13.71 4.80 15.92
CA SER A 117 14.56 4.52 17.09
C SER A 117 13.74 4.19 18.33
N TYR A 118 12.66 4.94 18.58
CA TYR A 118 11.75 4.67 19.69
C TYR A 118 11.08 3.29 19.55
N ALA A 119 10.61 2.92 18.35
CA ALA A 119 9.96 1.65 18.10
C ALA A 119 10.94 0.48 18.29
N GLN A 120 12.18 0.60 17.82
CA GLN A 120 13.23 -0.38 18.06
C GLN A 120 13.46 -0.58 19.56
N TRP A 121 13.63 0.50 20.32
CA TRP A 121 13.75 0.44 21.77
C TRP A 121 12.53 -0.22 22.42
N LYS A 122 11.32 0.18 22.03
CA LYS A 122 10.06 -0.36 22.56
C LYS A 122 9.88 -1.85 22.27
N HIS A 123 10.32 -2.34 21.11
CA HIS A 123 10.25 -3.76 20.78
C HIS A 123 11.15 -4.63 21.67
N LEU A 124 12.26 -4.05 22.15
CA LEU A 124 13.17 -4.68 23.10
C LEU A 124 12.77 -4.49 24.56
N ASN A 125 11.90 -3.51 24.85
CA ASN A 125 11.51 -3.11 26.20
C ASN A 125 9.98 -2.97 26.30
N ARG A 126 9.27 -4.09 26.49
CA ARG A 126 7.80 -4.12 26.56
C ARG A 126 7.27 -5.22 27.46
N SER A 127 6.12 -4.95 28.07
CA SER A 127 5.28 -5.95 28.72
C SER A 127 4.27 -6.50 27.72
N VAL A 128 4.05 -7.81 27.72
CA VAL A 128 3.03 -8.48 26.91
C VAL A 128 2.14 -9.32 27.84
N GLY A 129 0.84 -9.32 27.59
CA GLY A 129 -0.13 -10.08 28.39
C GLY A 129 -0.56 -9.36 29.67
N SER A 130 -1.21 -10.09 30.57
CA SER A 130 -1.82 -9.52 31.79
C SER A 130 -1.92 -10.55 32.92
N GLY A 131 -1.82 -10.09 34.16
CA GLY A 131 -1.93 -10.94 35.35
C GLY A 131 -0.88 -12.05 35.36
N LYS A 132 -1.32 -13.29 35.65
CA LYS A 132 -0.46 -14.48 35.67
C LYS A 132 0.10 -14.88 34.29
N PHE A 133 -0.46 -14.32 33.22
CA PHE A 133 -0.01 -14.53 31.85
C PHE A 133 0.61 -13.25 31.32
N SER A 134 1.58 -12.71 32.05
CA SER A 134 2.37 -11.56 31.63
C SER A 134 3.84 -11.96 31.43
N LEU A 135 4.46 -11.38 30.41
CA LEU A 135 5.88 -11.52 30.11
C LEU A 135 6.46 -10.12 29.99
N GLN A 136 7.58 -9.89 30.66
CA GLN A 136 8.40 -8.71 30.45
C GLN A 136 9.54 -9.05 29.48
N LEU A 137 9.69 -8.25 28.44
CA LEU A 137 10.86 -8.24 27.58
C LEU A 137 11.67 -6.99 27.92
N SER A 138 12.95 -7.17 28.24
CA SER A 138 13.90 -6.08 28.48
C SER A 138 15.27 -6.46 27.92
N ALA A 139 15.95 -5.51 27.28
CA ALA A 139 17.35 -5.65 26.87
C ALA A 139 18.34 -5.19 27.96
N GLN A 140 17.84 -4.71 29.11
CA GLN A 140 18.64 -4.28 30.25
C GLN A 140 18.27 -5.09 31.50
N GLU A 141 19.27 -5.35 32.36
CA GLU A 141 19.10 -6.08 33.64
C GLU A 141 18.39 -5.24 34.73
N SER A 142 18.14 -3.94 34.50
CA SER A 142 17.54 -3.06 35.51
C SER A 142 16.01 -3.12 35.53
N ASP A 143 15.43 -3.14 36.74
CA ASP A 143 13.98 -3.16 37.06
C ASP A 143 13.20 -1.91 36.65
N SER A 144 13.83 -0.97 35.98
CA SER A 144 13.24 0.29 35.60
C SER A 144 12.86 0.26 34.11
N HIS A 145 12.12 1.28 33.67
CA HIS A 145 12.05 1.67 32.25
C HIS A 145 10.87 1.09 31.45
N THR A 146 9.64 1.48 31.82
CA THR A 146 8.53 1.65 30.86
C THR A 146 8.61 2.96 30.08
N VAL A 147 9.55 3.85 30.45
CA VAL A 147 9.71 5.21 29.92
C VAL A 147 11.18 5.44 29.59
N SER A 148 11.49 5.70 28.31
CA SER A 148 12.84 6.07 27.88
C SER A 148 13.02 7.59 27.98
N PRO A 149 13.99 8.11 28.75
CA PRO A 149 14.26 9.54 28.83
C PRO A 149 14.75 10.13 27.50
N GLU A 150 15.16 9.29 26.53
CA GLU A 150 15.59 9.71 25.19
C GLU A 150 14.41 10.04 24.26
N PHE A 151 13.19 9.65 24.62
CA PHE A 151 12.01 9.72 23.74
C PHE A 151 10.78 10.36 24.41
N PRO A 152 10.89 11.56 25.01
CA PRO A 152 9.81 12.18 25.79
C PRO A 152 8.54 12.45 24.96
N GLU A 153 8.67 12.69 23.66
CA GLU A 153 7.53 12.95 22.75
C GLU A 153 6.65 11.73 22.45
N PHE A 154 7.08 10.53 22.87
CA PHE A 154 6.33 9.27 22.72
C PHE A 154 5.77 8.76 24.05
N GLU A 155 5.97 9.52 25.13
CA GLU A 155 5.46 9.20 26.46
C GLU A 155 3.96 9.50 26.60
N GLY A 156 3.28 8.70 27.42
CA GLY A 156 1.86 8.87 27.70
C GLY A 156 0.93 8.10 26.77
N ARG A 157 -0.32 7.95 27.22
CA ARG A 157 -1.34 7.14 26.55
C ARG A 157 -1.61 7.69 25.14
N GLY A 158 -1.41 6.84 24.14
CA GLY A 158 -1.68 7.17 22.73
C GLY A 158 -0.57 7.95 22.02
N ASN A 159 0.54 8.28 22.69
CA ASN A 159 1.67 8.98 22.06
C ASN A 159 2.75 8.04 21.52
N GLY A 160 2.74 6.75 21.91
CA GLY A 160 3.71 5.73 21.48
C GLY A 160 3.55 5.23 20.03
N VAL A 161 3.12 6.11 19.12
CA VAL A 161 2.90 5.89 17.67
C VAL A 161 3.44 7.08 16.87
N TRP A 162 3.84 6.83 15.62
CA TRP A 162 4.31 7.90 14.72
C TRP A 162 3.17 8.80 14.24
N THR A 163 1.96 8.26 14.09
CA THR A 163 0.73 9.00 13.76
C THR A 163 -0.45 8.49 14.57
N LYS A 164 -1.37 9.39 14.91
CA LYS A 164 -2.64 9.08 15.59
C LYS A 164 -3.79 8.85 14.61
N LEU A 165 -3.56 9.10 13.32
CA LEU A 165 -4.57 8.93 12.28
C LEU A 165 -4.73 7.45 11.91
N ASP A 166 -5.97 7.01 11.76
CA ASP A 166 -6.28 5.71 11.18
C ASP A 166 -6.02 5.70 9.66
N VAL A 167 -6.13 4.52 9.02
CA VAL A 167 -5.90 4.38 7.57
C VAL A 167 -6.83 5.29 6.75
N PRO A 168 -8.16 5.31 6.99
CA PRO A 168 -9.06 6.18 6.21
C PRO A 168 -8.76 7.68 6.38
N SER A 169 -8.39 8.13 7.58
CA SER A 169 -8.04 9.54 7.80
C SER A 169 -6.76 9.92 7.06
N ARG A 170 -5.76 9.04 6.99
CA ARG A 170 -4.54 9.26 6.20
C ARG A 170 -4.86 9.38 4.71
N ILE A 171 -5.72 8.50 4.17
CA ILE A 171 -6.18 8.56 2.77
C ILE A 171 -6.88 9.89 2.48
N ARG A 172 -7.77 10.32 3.38
CA ARG A 172 -8.47 11.62 3.25
C ARG A 172 -7.48 12.78 3.18
N VAL A 173 -6.48 12.81 4.06
CA VAL A 173 -5.44 13.86 4.05
C VAL A 173 -4.68 13.86 2.72
N VAL A 174 -4.28 12.70 2.20
CA VAL A 174 -3.64 12.60 0.88
C VAL A 174 -4.54 13.21 -0.21
N GLY A 175 -5.83 12.87 -0.22
CA GLY A 175 -6.77 13.42 -1.20
C GLY A 175 -6.93 14.94 -1.09
N GLN A 176 -6.96 15.49 0.12
CA GLN A 176 -7.06 16.92 0.37
C GLN A 176 -5.81 17.68 -0.07
N LEU A 177 -4.61 17.12 0.17
CA LEU A 177 -3.34 17.80 -0.09
C LEU A 177 -2.79 17.59 -1.50
N THR A 178 -3.13 16.48 -2.17
CA THR A 178 -2.55 16.10 -3.47
C THR A 178 -3.59 15.91 -4.58
N GLY A 179 -4.87 16.03 -4.24
CA GLY A 179 -6.01 15.95 -5.15
C GLY A 179 -6.83 14.66 -4.99
N ASN A 180 -8.13 14.78 -5.31
CA ASN A 180 -9.13 13.71 -5.17
C ASN A 180 -8.75 12.41 -5.90
N LYS A 181 -7.99 12.52 -6.99
CA LYS A 181 -7.45 11.38 -7.76
C LYS A 181 -6.62 10.45 -6.88
N ALA A 182 -5.65 10.98 -6.12
CA ALA A 182 -4.83 10.16 -5.24
C ALA A 182 -5.66 9.52 -4.12
N GLY A 183 -6.50 10.33 -3.45
CA GLY A 183 -7.33 9.87 -2.34
C GLY A 183 -8.33 8.77 -2.73
N SER A 184 -9.06 8.95 -3.83
CA SER A 184 -10.07 7.99 -4.29
C SER A 184 -9.47 6.62 -4.65
N ARG A 185 -8.28 6.60 -5.26
CA ARG A 185 -7.61 5.35 -5.63
C ARG A 185 -7.03 4.61 -4.44
N LEU A 186 -6.43 5.34 -3.50
CA LEU A 186 -5.99 4.74 -2.23
C LEU A 186 -7.19 4.20 -1.42
N LEU A 187 -8.33 4.90 -1.46
CA LEU A 187 -9.57 4.43 -0.84
C LEU A 187 -10.10 3.16 -1.49
N ALA A 188 -10.11 3.09 -2.82
CA ALA A 188 -10.51 1.90 -3.56
C ALA A 188 -9.58 0.71 -3.20
N ALA A 189 -8.26 0.91 -3.22
CA ALA A 189 -7.31 -0.12 -2.81
C ALA A 189 -7.57 -0.64 -1.40
N TYR A 190 -7.78 0.27 -0.45
CA TYR A 190 -8.10 -0.06 0.94
C TYR A 190 -9.40 -0.87 1.04
N ALA A 191 -10.46 -0.41 0.38
CA ALA A 191 -11.77 -1.07 0.41
C ALA A 191 -11.74 -2.49 -0.16
N LEU A 192 -10.97 -2.72 -1.22
CA LEU A 192 -10.91 -4.00 -1.92
C LEU A 192 -10.18 -5.09 -1.11
N ILE A 193 -9.12 -4.74 -0.36
CA ILE A 193 -8.27 -5.77 0.27
C ILE A 193 -8.36 -5.80 1.79
N TYR A 194 -8.60 -4.68 2.47
CA TYR A 194 -8.20 -4.54 3.87
C TYR A 194 -9.01 -5.43 4.82
N SER A 195 -10.34 -5.45 4.69
CA SER A 195 -11.20 -6.24 5.57
C SER A 195 -10.99 -7.74 5.33
N THR A 196 -11.14 -8.20 4.09
CA THR A 196 -10.98 -9.60 3.69
C THR A 196 -9.60 -10.16 4.08
N SER A 197 -8.52 -9.44 3.76
CA SER A 197 -7.17 -9.87 4.14
C SER A 197 -6.99 -9.93 5.65
N SER A 198 -7.59 -9.02 6.42
CA SER A 198 -7.52 -9.07 7.89
C SER A 198 -8.13 -10.34 8.46
N GLU A 199 -9.30 -10.72 7.96
CA GLU A 199 -9.99 -11.93 8.36
C GLU A 199 -9.17 -13.19 8.00
N ILE A 200 -8.57 -13.22 6.81
CA ILE A 200 -7.72 -14.34 6.33
C ILE A 200 -6.42 -14.46 7.15
N ILE A 201 -5.75 -13.34 7.42
CA ILE A 201 -4.48 -13.27 8.17
C ILE A 201 -4.67 -13.73 9.61
N HIS A 202 -5.77 -13.31 10.24
CA HIS A 202 -6.08 -13.68 11.61
C HIS A 202 -6.75 -15.06 11.74
N GLY A 203 -7.03 -15.74 10.61
CA GLY A 203 -7.63 -17.07 10.61
C GLY A 203 -9.03 -17.06 11.23
N SER A 204 -9.80 -16.00 11.03
CA SER A 204 -11.16 -15.93 11.54
C SER A 204 -12.04 -16.96 10.82
N PRO A 205 -13.17 -17.38 11.43
CA PRO A 205 -14.14 -18.24 10.75
C PRO A 205 -14.58 -17.67 9.40
N TYR A 206 -14.85 -16.36 9.31
CA TYR A 206 -15.18 -15.74 8.03
C TYR A 206 -14.03 -15.81 7.03
N GLY A 207 -12.81 -15.43 7.41
CA GLY A 207 -11.66 -15.40 6.49
C GLY A 207 -11.30 -16.77 5.94
N VAL A 208 -11.33 -17.81 6.79
CA VAL A 208 -11.10 -19.19 6.38
C VAL A 208 -12.19 -19.64 5.41
N ASN A 209 -13.47 -19.45 5.74
CA ASN A 209 -14.56 -19.89 4.86
C ASN A 209 -14.61 -19.06 3.56
N TYR A 210 -14.36 -17.75 3.61
CA TYR A 210 -14.24 -16.92 2.42
C TYR A 210 -13.17 -17.47 1.47
N PHE A 211 -11.96 -17.76 1.96
CA PHE A 211 -10.90 -18.27 1.09
C PHE A 211 -11.27 -19.61 0.44
N TYR A 212 -11.85 -20.53 1.20
CA TYR A 212 -12.14 -21.90 0.74
C TYR A 212 -13.47 -22.07 0.02
N GLN A 213 -14.40 -21.10 0.12
CA GLN A 213 -15.77 -21.26 -0.39
C GLN A 213 -16.24 -20.09 -1.25
N ALA A 214 -15.59 -18.92 -1.19
CA ALA A 214 -15.99 -17.81 -2.06
C ALA A 214 -15.80 -18.23 -3.53
N TYR A 215 -16.78 -17.83 -4.36
CA TYR A 215 -16.83 -18.10 -5.78
C TYR A 215 -17.00 -19.58 -6.19
N LEU A 216 -17.25 -20.48 -5.23
CA LEU A 216 -17.56 -21.88 -5.51
C LEU A 216 -19.07 -22.12 -5.72
N PRO A 217 -19.45 -23.09 -6.57
CA PRO A 217 -20.81 -23.65 -6.58
C PRO A 217 -21.05 -24.56 -5.35
N ASP A 218 -22.31 -24.93 -5.11
CA ASP A 218 -22.72 -25.78 -3.97
C ASP A 218 -22.02 -27.16 -3.98
N GLU A 219 -21.83 -27.75 -5.17
CA GLU A 219 -21.07 -28.98 -5.38
C GLU A 219 -19.76 -28.68 -6.10
N ALA A 220 -18.75 -28.23 -5.35
CA ALA A 220 -17.48 -27.81 -5.90
C ALA A 220 -16.49 -28.96 -6.16
N THR A 221 -15.81 -28.90 -7.30
CA THR A 221 -14.66 -29.73 -7.64
C THR A 221 -13.34 -29.05 -7.29
N VAL A 222 -12.22 -29.78 -7.42
CA VAL A 222 -10.87 -29.21 -7.28
C VAL A 222 -10.60 -28.14 -8.34
N ASP A 223 -11.10 -28.32 -9.56
CA ASP A 223 -10.89 -27.34 -10.64
C ASP A 223 -11.70 -26.06 -10.38
N ASP A 224 -12.91 -26.17 -9.83
CA ASP A 224 -13.69 -24.99 -9.39
C ASP A 224 -12.93 -24.18 -8.33
N PHE A 225 -12.24 -24.85 -7.40
CA PHE A 225 -11.40 -24.17 -6.41
C PHE A 225 -10.17 -23.48 -7.04
N ARG A 226 -9.56 -24.09 -8.05
CA ARG A 226 -8.47 -23.46 -8.82
C ARG A 226 -8.96 -22.22 -9.56
N ASP A 227 -10.16 -22.25 -10.12
CA ASP A 227 -10.76 -21.10 -10.80
C ASP A 227 -11.19 -20.00 -9.82
N ALA A 228 -11.79 -20.36 -8.69
CA ALA A 228 -12.17 -19.44 -7.62
C ALA A 228 -10.96 -18.66 -7.07
N THR A 229 -9.84 -19.35 -6.85
CA THR A 229 -8.59 -18.70 -6.44
C THR A 229 -7.96 -17.85 -7.55
N GLY A 230 -8.25 -18.14 -8.82
CA GLY A 230 -7.97 -17.24 -9.95
C GLY A 230 -8.74 -15.91 -9.85
N LYS A 231 -10.02 -15.94 -9.46
CA LYS A 231 -10.82 -14.72 -9.21
C LYS A 231 -10.27 -13.92 -8.02
N GLN A 232 -9.87 -14.59 -6.94
CA GLN A 232 -9.21 -13.93 -5.81
C GLN A 232 -7.89 -13.24 -6.20
N LEU A 233 -7.14 -13.82 -7.15
CA LEU A 233 -5.95 -13.16 -7.71
C LEU A 233 -6.29 -11.88 -8.47
N VAL A 234 -7.40 -11.84 -9.20
CA VAL A 234 -7.90 -10.62 -9.85
C VAL A 234 -8.17 -9.54 -8.80
N ASP A 235 -8.89 -9.88 -7.71
CA ASP A 235 -9.17 -8.96 -6.60
C ASP A 235 -7.87 -8.39 -5.99
N ILE A 236 -6.89 -9.27 -5.75
CA ILE A 236 -5.57 -8.89 -5.22
C ILE A 236 -4.85 -7.95 -6.18
N LEU A 237 -4.73 -8.29 -7.47
CA LEU A 237 -4.02 -7.46 -8.44
C LEU A 237 -4.72 -6.12 -8.65
N CYS A 238 -6.06 -6.10 -8.69
CA CYS A 238 -6.84 -4.87 -8.77
C CYS A 238 -6.53 -3.95 -7.57
N SER A 239 -6.58 -4.50 -6.34
CA SER A 239 -6.31 -3.73 -5.12
C SER A 239 -4.91 -3.09 -5.11
N VAL A 240 -3.86 -3.82 -5.50
CA VAL A 240 -2.49 -3.27 -5.51
C VAL A 240 -2.28 -2.30 -6.67
N SER A 241 -2.97 -2.49 -7.80
CA SER A 241 -2.96 -1.56 -8.94
C SER A 241 -3.59 -0.21 -8.57
N HIS A 242 -4.66 -0.22 -7.78
CA HIS A 242 -5.24 0.99 -7.19
C HIS A 242 -4.27 1.68 -6.21
N ALA A 243 -3.55 0.90 -5.39
CA ALA A 243 -2.65 1.47 -4.38
C ALA A 243 -1.46 2.19 -4.99
N ILE A 244 -0.78 1.55 -5.96
CA ILE A 244 0.34 2.16 -6.67
C ILE A 244 -0.12 3.38 -7.49
N ALA A 245 -1.29 3.31 -8.15
CA ALA A 245 -1.88 4.46 -8.85
C ALA A 245 -2.15 5.66 -7.92
N GLY A 246 -2.64 5.38 -6.70
CA GLY A 246 -2.86 6.39 -5.68
C GLY A 246 -1.56 7.06 -5.22
N TYR A 247 -0.52 6.26 -4.96
CA TYR A 247 0.80 6.76 -4.59
C TYR A 247 1.46 7.56 -5.72
N LEU A 248 1.48 7.05 -6.95
CA LEU A 248 2.08 7.72 -8.11
C LEU A 248 1.39 9.06 -8.40
N SER A 249 0.06 9.09 -8.32
CA SER A 249 -0.71 10.33 -8.43
C SER A 249 -0.30 11.33 -7.36
N ALA A 250 -0.19 10.91 -6.09
CA ALA A 250 0.24 11.80 -5.01
C ALA A 250 1.66 12.31 -5.26
N PHE A 251 2.59 11.42 -5.66
CA PHE A 251 3.99 11.78 -5.90
C PHE A 251 4.15 12.80 -7.02
N PHE A 252 3.62 12.50 -8.21
CA PHE A 252 3.78 13.38 -9.37
C PHE A 252 3.01 14.69 -9.18
N ALA A 253 1.87 14.69 -8.47
CA ALA A 253 1.18 15.94 -8.12
C ALA A 253 2.01 16.80 -7.16
N THR A 254 2.52 16.23 -6.06
CA THR A 254 3.33 16.96 -5.08
C THR A 254 4.61 17.53 -5.71
N GLN A 255 5.22 16.81 -6.65
CA GLN A 255 6.44 17.26 -7.34
C GLN A 255 6.18 18.06 -8.63
N LYS A 256 4.91 18.33 -8.98
CA LYS A 256 4.52 19.07 -10.20
C LYS A 256 5.08 18.46 -11.50
N MET A 257 5.08 17.13 -11.60
CA MET A 257 5.58 16.37 -12.75
C MET A 257 4.43 15.99 -13.69
N HIS A 258 4.25 16.71 -14.79
CA HIS A 258 3.04 16.67 -15.61
C HIS A 258 2.90 15.44 -16.50
N LYS A 259 3.95 15.07 -17.25
CA LYS A 259 4.01 13.92 -18.15
C LYS A 259 3.79 12.60 -17.41
N PRO A 260 4.55 12.27 -16.34
CA PRO A 260 4.33 11.01 -15.64
C PRO A 260 2.99 11.00 -14.89
N TYR A 261 2.45 12.16 -14.47
CA TYR A 261 1.09 12.24 -13.91
C TYR A 261 -0.01 11.91 -14.92
N ALA A 262 0.18 12.30 -16.19
CA ALA A 262 -0.71 11.95 -17.29
C ALA A 262 -0.58 10.47 -17.70
N ALA A 263 0.65 9.97 -17.86
CA ALA A 263 0.90 8.55 -18.15
C ALA A 263 0.28 7.64 -17.09
N GLU A 264 0.39 8.03 -15.82
CA GLU A 264 -0.27 7.32 -14.72
C GLU A 264 -1.81 7.29 -14.90
N GLN A 265 -2.43 8.39 -15.36
CA GLN A 265 -3.88 8.41 -15.62
C GLN A 265 -4.27 7.46 -16.74
N GLU A 266 -3.46 7.36 -17.79
CA GLU A 266 -3.72 6.44 -18.90
C GLU A 266 -3.69 4.98 -18.43
N LEU A 267 -2.73 4.62 -17.59
CA LEU A 267 -2.69 3.31 -16.93
C LEU A 267 -3.91 3.09 -16.04
N PHE A 268 -4.34 4.10 -15.29
CA PHE A 268 -5.53 4.01 -14.46
C PHE A 268 -6.82 3.85 -15.28
N ASN A 269 -6.94 4.52 -16.42
CA ASN A 269 -8.08 4.35 -17.33
C ASN A 269 -8.13 2.93 -17.90
N ARG A 270 -6.97 2.31 -18.16
CA ARG A 270 -6.89 0.89 -18.54
C ARG A 270 -7.32 -0.04 -17.41
N LEU A 271 -6.98 0.29 -16.16
CA LEU A 271 -7.48 -0.43 -14.98
C LEU A 271 -9.00 -0.34 -14.88
N LEU A 272 -9.59 0.86 -15.02
CA LEU A 272 -11.05 1.03 -15.01
C LEU A 272 -11.73 0.22 -16.12
N ALA A 273 -11.13 0.16 -17.30
CA ALA A 273 -11.64 -0.61 -18.43
C ALA A 273 -11.66 -2.13 -18.16
N THR A 274 -10.82 -2.67 -17.26
CA THR A 274 -10.88 -4.09 -16.90
C THR A 274 -12.18 -4.46 -16.18
N ASP A 275 -12.83 -3.48 -15.56
CA ASP A 275 -14.08 -3.64 -14.82
C ASP A 275 -15.27 -3.01 -15.57
N GLY A 276 -15.09 -2.68 -16.85
CA GLY A 276 -16.13 -2.06 -17.69
C GLY A 276 -16.49 -0.62 -17.29
N VAL A 277 -15.61 0.06 -16.56
CA VAL A 277 -15.80 1.46 -16.16
C VAL A 277 -15.22 2.40 -17.21
N GLU A 278 -16.01 3.40 -17.62
CA GLU A 278 -15.61 4.38 -18.64
C GLU A 278 -14.34 5.15 -18.23
N PRO A 279 -13.43 5.45 -19.18
CA PRO A 279 -12.23 6.24 -18.92
C PRO A 279 -12.54 7.60 -18.31
N GLN A 280 -11.71 8.01 -17.36
CA GLN A 280 -11.78 9.35 -16.79
C GLN A 280 -10.91 10.33 -17.59
N SER A 281 -11.37 11.57 -17.70
CA SER A 281 -10.60 12.64 -18.34
C SER A 281 -9.24 12.83 -17.68
N ILE A 282 -8.20 13.06 -18.48
CA ILE A 282 -6.88 13.43 -17.96
C ILE A 282 -6.97 14.85 -17.41
N MET A 283 -7.08 14.95 -16.09
CA MET A 283 -7.08 16.22 -15.39
C MET A 283 -5.64 16.76 -15.23
N PRO A 284 -5.42 18.08 -15.35
CA PRO A 284 -4.14 18.67 -15.00
C PRO A 284 -3.88 18.53 -13.50
N ILE A 285 -2.60 18.61 -13.11
CA ILE A 285 -2.21 18.69 -11.70
C ILE A 285 -2.93 19.90 -11.07
N PRO A 286 -3.59 19.74 -9.92
CA PRO A 286 -4.23 20.87 -9.23
C PRO A 286 -3.23 22.01 -9.02
N ALA A 287 -3.63 23.24 -9.32
CA ALA A 287 -2.84 24.39 -8.94
C ALA A 287 -2.79 24.45 -7.41
N SER A 288 -1.59 24.48 -6.83
CA SER A 288 -1.42 24.76 -5.41
C SER A 288 -1.81 26.21 -5.15
N GLU A 289 -2.85 26.44 -4.35
CA GLU A 289 -3.14 27.76 -3.75
C GLU A 289 -2.00 28.22 -2.85
#